data_AF-A0A439KPT7-F1
#
_entry.id   AF-A0A439KPT7-F1
#
_cell.length_a   1.000
_cell.length_b   1.000
_cell.length_c   1.000
_cell.angle_alpha   90.00
_cell.angle_beta   90.00
_cell.angle_gamma   90.00
#
_symmetry.space_group_name_H-M   'P 1'
#
loop_
_entity.id
_entity.type
_entity.pdbx_description
1 polymer ?
#
loop_
_entity_poly.entity_id
_entity_poly.type
_entity_poly.pdbx_seq_one_letter_code
_entity_poly.pdbx_strand_id
1 'polypeptide(L)'
;MAKKTTTRTLDNDVARELEKALDIDLSGDAGGDLDIAASMEDLEAQISQAADELAREGRNQNAEPVASQSQKTEPAANQDEKAQDQKAKPAAKAKPAELRPVETRNGTQPAGFTPANDPRRKDYKTLLHTLNRRASNTIYWVVALVSLAWIAGAGALANLLFGPGIWQIRTPGQFFARPELIGLAIAAILPVLLFWAFAAMIRRAQEMRIAAQSMTEVAFRLTEPENIAQDRVMMIGQAVRREVAAMGEGIERTLARAVELETLVHSEVNQIERSYSENESRIRSLVDGLGSEREAVVTHAERVRASITGAHETLKDEIGAASDIIRDSILNASTNLSMTITNSGDTLIDRINQSSLSIFDSVEGRLESITDRLSTSGEAFASLLDTRIAKLTDTTDGLTRSLTDLLDDRTSGMVSLLGGAARTLNSEFEASLDGIERTLAERGQALISEFQTRAEALDTGTQKLNAAL
;
A
#
# COMPACT_ATOMS: atom_id res chain seq x y z
N MET A 1 -18.48 -24.91 -21.04
CA MET A 1 -18.79 -23.65 -20.34
C MET A 1 -17.54 -23.23 -19.58
N ALA A 2 -16.90 -22.13 -19.96
CA ALA A 2 -15.61 -21.69 -19.42
C ALA A 2 -15.77 -20.46 -18.50
N LYS A 3 -15.05 -20.50 -17.37
CA LYS A 3 -15.00 -19.50 -16.28
C LYS A 3 -14.73 -18.08 -16.79
N LYS A 4 -15.59 -17.12 -16.45
CA LYS A 4 -15.46 -15.68 -16.76
C LYS A 4 -15.45 -14.79 -15.50
N THR A 5 -15.17 -15.36 -14.33
CA THR A 5 -15.45 -14.69 -13.04
C THR A 5 -14.27 -13.91 -12.44
N THR A 6 -13.03 -14.12 -12.90
CA THR A 6 -11.83 -13.60 -12.22
C THR A 6 -11.40 -12.19 -12.63
N THR A 7 -11.78 -11.70 -13.81
CA THR A 7 -11.34 -10.35 -14.27
C THR A 7 -12.17 -9.23 -13.65
N ARG A 8 -13.47 -9.46 -13.43
CA ARG A 8 -14.39 -8.44 -12.88
C ARG A 8 -14.13 -8.12 -11.40
N THR A 9 -13.46 -9.01 -10.67
CA THR A 9 -13.05 -8.78 -9.28
C THR A 9 -11.77 -7.94 -9.22
N LEU A 10 -10.81 -8.15 -10.12
CA LEU A 10 -9.60 -7.32 -10.21
C LEU A 10 -9.92 -5.87 -10.55
N ASP A 11 -10.81 -5.63 -11.52
CA ASP A 11 -11.16 -4.25 -11.91
C ASP A 11 -11.84 -3.49 -10.76
N ASN A 12 -12.62 -4.18 -9.93
CA ASN A 12 -13.26 -3.58 -8.75
C ASN A 12 -12.27 -3.30 -7.63
N ASP A 13 -11.31 -4.20 -7.39
CA ASP A 13 -10.28 -4.00 -6.37
C ASP A 13 -9.32 -2.86 -6.77
N VAL A 14 -8.95 -2.77 -8.06
CA VAL A 14 -8.13 -1.67 -8.59
C VAL A 14 -8.87 -0.33 -8.52
N ALA A 15 -10.16 -0.31 -8.88
CA ALA A 15 -10.97 0.91 -8.74
C ALA A 15 -11.08 1.38 -7.28
N ARG A 16 -11.20 0.43 -6.35
CA ARG A 16 -11.31 0.70 -4.91
C ARG A 16 -9.98 1.15 -4.30
N GLU A 17 -8.85 0.63 -4.77
CA GLU A 17 -7.53 1.12 -4.38
C GLU A 17 -7.22 2.50 -4.98
N LEU A 18 -7.68 2.79 -6.20
CA LEU A 18 -7.59 4.11 -6.82
C LEU A 18 -8.45 5.15 -6.08
N GLU A 19 -9.67 4.79 -5.68
CA GLU A 19 -10.53 5.67 -4.86
C GLU A 19 -9.92 5.92 -3.47
N LYS A 20 -9.33 4.89 -2.85
CA LYS A 20 -8.61 5.00 -1.58
C LYS A 20 -7.31 5.81 -1.67
N ALA A 21 -6.65 5.80 -2.83
CA ALA A 21 -5.48 6.64 -3.09
C ALA A 21 -5.85 8.09 -3.40
N LEU A 22 -7.07 8.34 -3.88
CA LEU A 22 -7.61 9.67 -4.14
C LEU A 22 -8.21 10.32 -2.88
N ASP A 23 -8.63 9.53 -1.89
CA ASP A 23 -9.11 9.95 -0.57
C ASP A 23 -7.97 10.22 0.45
N ILE A 24 -6.78 10.58 -0.05
CA ILE A 24 -5.75 11.19 0.80
C ILE A 24 -6.21 12.60 1.14
N ASP A 25 -6.55 12.77 2.41
CA ASP A 25 -7.01 13.99 3.07
C ASP A 25 -6.18 15.23 2.69
N LEU A 26 -6.70 16.00 1.73
CA LEU A 26 -6.20 17.32 1.33
C LEU A 26 -6.77 18.45 2.23
N SER A 27 -7.39 18.11 3.36
CA SER A 27 -7.98 19.07 4.30
C SER A 27 -7.24 19.20 5.64
N GLY A 28 -6.08 18.54 5.78
CA GLY A 28 -5.19 18.66 6.93
C GLY A 28 -3.97 19.55 6.68
N ASP A 29 -4.01 20.75 7.27
CA ASP A 29 -2.87 21.65 7.56
C ASP A 29 -2.24 22.44 6.39
N ALA A 30 -2.75 23.67 6.21
CA ALA A 30 -2.12 24.73 5.41
C ALA A 30 -0.88 25.33 6.12
N GLY A 31 0.02 24.48 6.62
CA GLY A 31 1.22 24.86 7.38
C GLY A 31 2.55 24.33 6.82
N GLY A 32 2.53 23.36 5.88
CA GLY A 32 3.73 22.66 5.40
C GLY A 32 4.50 23.30 4.24
N ASP A 33 3.96 24.35 3.60
CA ASP A 33 4.55 24.95 2.39
C ASP A 33 5.77 25.86 2.67
N LEU A 34 5.93 26.29 3.94
CA LEU A 34 7.05 27.15 4.36
C LEU A 34 8.36 26.37 4.63
N ASP A 35 8.29 25.07 4.91
CA ASP A 35 9.45 24.25 5.29
C ASP A 35 10.21 23.71 4.06
N ILE A 36 9.52 23.60 2.93
CA ILE A 36 10.12 23.16 1.64
C ILE A 36 10.89 24.31 0.97
N ALA A 37 10.38 25.54 1.05
CA ALA A 37 11.08 26.70 0.49
C ALA A 37 12.40 26.99 1.25
N ALA A 38 12.38 26.90 2.58
CA ALA A 38 13.57 27.13 3.40
C ALA A 38 14.65 26.06 3.19
N SER A 39 14.25 24.79 3.00
CA SER A 39 15.20 23.71 2.70
C SER A 39 15.75 23.75 1.27
N MET A 40 15.00 24.31 0.32
CA MET A 40 15.46 24.53 -1.06
C MET A 40 16.54 25.62 -1.12
N GLU A 41 16.38 26.71 -0.38
CA GLU A 41 17.36 27.82 -0.35
C GLU A 41 18.67 27.42 0.34
N ASP A 42 18.59 26.62 1.42
CA ASP A 42 19.77 26.09 2.11
C ASP A 42 20.53 25.04 1.26
N LEU A 43 19.79 24.28 0.44
CA LEU A 43 20.37 23.34 -0.54
C LEU A 43 21.08 24.09 -1.68
N GLU A 44 20.51 25.18 -2.18
CA GLU A 44 21.11 26.02 -3.22
C GLU A 44 22.39 26.73 -2.70
N ALA A 45 22.39 27.15 -1.44
CA ALA A 45 23.58 27.67 -0.76
C ALA A 45 24.70 26.61 -0.65
N GLN A 46 24.36 25.36 -0.33
CA GLN A 46 25.36 24.28 -0.27
C GLN A 46 25.92 23.91 -1.65
N ILE A 47 25.09 23.90 -2.69
CA ILE A 47 25.53 23.60 -4.07
C ILE A 47 26.45 24.71 -4.59
N SER A 48 26.13 25.98 -4.34
CA SER A 48 26.96 27.11 -4.75
C SER A 48 28.29 27.16 -3.98
N GLN A 49 28.30 26.83 -2.69
CA GLN A 49 29.52 26.71 -1.91
C GLN A 49 30.42 25.56 -2.41
N ALA A 50 29.84 24.39 -2.70
CA ALA A 50 30.57 23.26 -3.26
C ALA A 50 31.13 23.54 -4.67
N ALA A 51 30.39 24.28 -5.49
CA ALA A 51 30.85 24.69 -6.82
C ALA A 51 32.03 25.68 -6.75
N ASP A 52 32.02 26.61 -5.80
CA ASP A 52 33.09 27.61 -5.62
C ASP A 52 34.37 26.98 -5.02
N GLU A 53 34.22 25.93 -4.19
CA GLU A 53 35.34 25.13 -3.68
C GLU A 53 36.01 24.30 -4.78
N LEU A 54 35.21 23.67 -5.66
CA LEU A 54 35.72 22.93 -6.83
C LEU A 54 36.39 23.86 -7.87
N ALA A 55 35.86 25.08 -8.04
CA ALA A 55 36.44 26.09 -8.91
C ALA A 55 37.78 26.66 -8.38
N ARG A 56 38.01 26.62 -7.06
CA ARG A 56 39.29 26.95 -6.43
C ARG A 56 40.29 25.79 -6.55
N GLU A 57 39.83 24.55 -6.43
CA GLU A 57 40.66 23.36 -6.61
C GLU A 57 41.15 23.19 -8.06
N GLY A 58 40.29 23.48 -9.04
CA GLY A 58 40.66 23.48 -10.46
C GLY A 58 41.63 24.59 -10.86
N ARG A 59 41.73 25.67 -10.07
CA ARG A 59 42.64 26.80 -10.33
C ARG A 59 44.05 26.57 -9.77
N ASN A 60 44.21 25.65 -8.81
CA ASN A 60 45.50 25.30 -8.20
C ASN A 60 46.27 24.20 -8.94
N GLN A 61 45.68 23.55 -9.95
CA GLN A 61 46.35 22.48 -10.74
C GLN A 61 46.96 22.94 -12.07
N ASN A 62 46.84 24.23 -12.44
CA ASN A 62 47.34 24.74 -13.73
C ASN A 62 48.44 25.80 -13.59
N ALA A 63 49.48 25.51 -12.83
CA ALA A 63 50.70 26.31 -12.83
C ALA A 63 51.95 25.44 -12.62
N GLU A 64 52.43 24.79 -13.69
CA GLU A 64 53.86 24.74 -14.07
C GLU A 64 54.06 24.09 -15.45
N PRO A 65 54.96 24.62 -16.31
CA PRO A 65 55.15 24.14 -17.67
C PRO A 65 56.28 23.11 -17.76
N VAL A 66 56.07 22.01 -18.48
CA VAL A 66 57.17 21.12 -18.87
C VAL A 66 57.14 20.86 -20.37
N ALA A 67 58.26 21.22 -21.00
CA ALA A 67 58.56 21.11 -22.40
C ALA A 67 59.17 19.74 -22.77
N SER A 68 59.18 19.46 -24.09
CA SER A 68 59.89 18.38 -24.82
C SER A 68 59.09 17.08 -24.96
N GLN A 69 59.01 16.39 -26.09
CA GLN A 69 59.58 16.53 -27.44
C GLN A 69 58.77 15.57 -28.34
N SER A 70 58.26 16.05 -29.48
CA SER A 70 57.67 15.19 -30.52
C SER A 70 58.54 15.26 -31.77
N GLN A 71 59.21 14.14 -32.09
CA GLN A 71 59.94 13.97 -33.35
C GLN A 71 59.05 13.30 -34.39
N LYS A 72 58.50 14.16 -35.25
CA LYS A 72 58.43 14.07 -36.72
C LYS A 72 58.92 12.77 -37.38
N THR A 73 58.03 12.08 -38.11
CA THR A 73 58.36 11.56 -39.45
C THR A 73 57.09 11.37 -40.28
N GLU A 74 57.14 11.85 -41.53
CA GLU A 74 56.15 11.71 -42.60
C GLU A 74 56.98 11.57 -43.91
N PRO A 75 56.41 11.23 -45.07
CA PRO A 75 55.97 9.91 -45.53
C PRO A 75 56.75 9.46 -46.79
N ALA A 76 56.53 8.22 -47.28
CA ALA A 76 56.97 7.83 -48.61
C ALA A 76 55.92 6.97 -49.34
N ALA A 77 55.62 7.41 -50.56
CA ALA A 77 54.69 6.86 -51.53
C ALA A 77 55.23 5.59 -52.22
N ASN A 78 54.34 4.69 -52.65
CA ASN A 78 53.90 4.59 -54.06
C ASN A 78 53.07 3.33 -54.31
N GLN A 79 52.11 3.50 -55.23
CA GLN A 79 51.26 2.49 -55.87
C GLN A 79 51.99 1.82 -57.05
N ASP A 80 51.30 0.81 -57.62
CA ASP A 80 51.44 0.17 -58.95
C ASP A 80 51.85 -1.32 -58.89
N GLU A 81 51.39 -2.23 -59.74
CA GLU A 81 50.18 -2.45 -60.55
C GLU A 81 50.29 -3.91 -61.06
N LYS A 82 49.15 -4.60 -61.24
CA LYS A 82 48.81 -5.61 -62.28
C LYS A 82 49.71 -6.82 -62.62
N ALA A 83 49.09 -8.02 -62.55
CA ALA A 83 48.84 -8.97 -63.67
C ALA A 83 48.21 -10.28 -63.09
N GLN A 84 46.95 -10.68 -63.36
CA GLN A 84 46.45 -11.47 -64.51
C GLN A 84 47.37 -12.66 -64.89
N ASP A 85 46.95 -13.90 -65.10
CA ASP A 85 45.66 -14.51 -65.46
C ASP A 85 45.85 -16.05 -65.43
N GLN A 86 44.83 -16.86 -65.05
CA GLN A 86 44.57 -18.16 -65.70
C GLN A 86 43.26 -18.84 -65.24
N LYS A 87 42.42 -19.09 -66.26
CA LYS A 87 41.09 -19.72 -66.28
C LYS A 87 41.05 -21.21 -65.89
N ALA A 88 39.96 -21.63 -65.25
CA ALA A 88 39.08 -22.72 -65.74
C ALA A 88 37.73 -22.74 -64.98
N LYS A 89 36.67 -23.20 -65.65
CA LYS A 89 35.23 -22.97 -65.39
C LYS A 89 34.55 -24.25 -64.80
N PRO A 90 33.22 -24.35 -64.64
CA PRO A 90 32.44 -24.12 -63.42
C PRO A 90 31.71 -25.38 -62.87
N ALA A 91 31.34 -25.42 -61.57
CA ALA A 91 30.29 -26.33 -61.10
C ALA A 91 29.56 -25.85 -59.83
N ALA A 92 28.23 -25.93 -59.95
CA ALA A 92 27.11 -25.87 -59.03
C ALA A 92 27.30 -25.89 -57.48
N LYS A 93 26.54 -24.98 -56.86
CA LYS A 93 25.85 -25.00 -55.55
C LYS A 93 26.02 -26.26 -54.66
N ALA A 94 26.45 -26.05 -53.42
CA ALA A 94 26.15 -26.92 -52.29
C ALA A 94 25.60 -26.10 -51.10
N LYS A 95 24.44 -26.55 -50.57
CA LYS A 95 23.85 -26.18 -49.28
C LYS A 95 24.50 -27.02 -48.15
N PRO A 96 24.38 -26.63 -46.87
CA PRO A 96 25.21 -27.13 -45.77
C PRO A 96 24.84 -28.56 -45.36
N ALA A 97 25.85 -29.40 -45.14
CA ALA A 97 25.68 -30.80 -44.74
C ALA A 97 25.87 -30.98 -43.23
N GLU A 98 24.90 -31.66 -42.66
CA GLU A 98 24.74 -32.09 -41.27
C GLU A 98 25.82 -33.08 -40.83
N LEU A 99 26.13 -33.01 -39.53
CA LEU A 99 27.02 -33.90 -38.80
C LEU A 99 26.45 -35.33 -38.78
N ARG A 100 27.22 -36.31 -39.26
CA ARG A 100 27.05 -37.74 -38.94
C ARG A 100 28.38 -38.37 -38.47
N PRO A 101 28.39 -39.18 -37.40
CA PRO A 101 29.59 -39.86 -36.92
C PRO A 101 30.10 -40.93 -37.90
N VAL A 102 31.41 -40.97 -38.11
CA VAL A 102 32.07 -42.00 -38.93
C VAL A 102 32.51 -43.18 -38.05
N GLU A 103 31.98 -44.37 -38.37
CA GLU A 103 32.43 -45.67 -37.90
C GLU A 103 33.88 -45.98 -38.34
N THR A 104 34.65 -46.55 -37.42
CA THR A 104 36.03 -46.98 -37.64
C THR A 104 36.11 -48.22 -38.54
N ARG A 105 36.78 -48.09 -39.69
CA ARG A 105 37.09 -49.21 -40.58
C ARG A 105 38.51 -49.72 -40.29
N ASN A 106 38.60 -51.00 -39.95
CA ASN A 106 39.82 -51.75 -39.66
C ASN A 106 40.86 -51.68 -40.78
N GLY A 107 42.11 -51.38 -40.40
CA GLY A 107 43.32 -51.54 -41.19
C GLY A 107 44.51 -51.88 -40.30
N THR A 108 44.84 -53.18 -40.28
CA THR A 108 46.15 -53.84 -40.08
C THR A 108 47.14 -53.27 -39.03
N GLN A 109 47.29 -54.01 -37.92
CA GLN A 109 48.30 -53.84 -36.85
C GLN A 109 49.74 -54.05 -37.34
N PRO A 110 50.71 -53.42 -36.64
CA PRO A 110 51.89 -54.12 -36.17
C PRO A 110 51.81 -54.41 -34.66
N ALA A 111 52.28 -55.60 -34.32
CA ALA A 111 52.29 -56.26 -33.02
C ALA A 111 52.70 -55.40 -31.80
N GLY A 112 51.88 -55.49 -30.76
CA GLY A 112 52.31 -55.89 -29.42
C GLY A 112 53.20 -54.92 -28.63
N PHE A 113 52.57 -53.99 -27.91
CA PHE A 113 53.14 -53.57 -26.63
C PHE A 113 53.04 -54.74 -25.65
N THR A 114 54.15 -55.43 -25.43
CA THR A 114 54.32 -56.24 -24.22
C THR A 114 54.36 -55.31 -23.01
N PRO A 115 53.63 -55.59 -21.92
CA PRO A 115 53.72 -54.80 -20.71
C PRO A 115 55.16 -54.74 -20.19
N ALA A 116 55.56 -53.59 -19.65
CA ALA A 116 56.90 -53.28 -19.14
C ALA A 116 57.30 -54.06 -17.86
N ASN A 117 57.21 -55.40 -17.91
CA ASN A 117 57.71 -56.29 -16.88
C ASN A 117 58.79 -57.20 -17.48
N ASP A 118 60.03 -56.72 -17.45
CA ASP A 118 61.22 -57.46 -17.83
C ASP A 118 61.43 -58.68 -16.89
N PRO A 119 61.54 -59.92 -17.38
CA PRO A 119 61.74 -61.11 -16.53
C PRO A 119 63.07 -61.10 -15.75
N ARG A 120 64.02 -60.22 -16.10
CA ARG A 120 65.35 -60.15 -15.46
C ARG A 120 65.35 -59.55 -14.05
N ARG A 121 64.30 -58.81 -13.67
CA ARG A 121 64.11 -58.36 -12.27
C ARG A 121 63.42 -59.42 -11.41
N LYS A 122 62.79 -60.44 -12.00
CA LYS A 122 62.22 -61.58 -11.25
C LYS A 122 63.34 -62.50 -10.73
N ASP A 123 64.41 -62.74 -11.48
CA ASP A 123 65.50 -63.66 -11.07
C ASP A 123 66.32 -63.19 -9.87
N TYR A 124 66.62 -61.89 -9.77
CA TYR A 124 67.33 -61.37 -8.59
C TYR A 124 66.45 -61.39 -7.33
N LYS A 125 65.13 -61.14 -7.51
CA LYS A 125 64.17 -61.15 -6.41
C LYS A 125 63.82 -62.58 -5.97
N THR A 126 63.85 -63.56 -6.87
CA THR A 126 63.69 -64.99 -6.53
C THR A 126 64.95 -65.56 -5.87
N LEU A 127 66.16 -65.18 -6.30
CA LEU A 127 67.43 -65.55 -5.63
C LEU A 127 67.57 -64.94 -4.23
N LEU A 128 67.17 -63.68 -4.04
CA LEU A 128 67.10 -63.11 -2.70
C LEU A 128 66.03 -63.78 -1.83
N HIS A 129 64.92 -64.26 -2.42
CA HIS A 129 63.91 -65.00 -1.67
C HIS A 129 64.32 -66.43 -1.32
N THR A 130 65.19 -67.09 -2.11
CA THR A 130 65.76 -68.40 -1.74
C THR A 130 66.83 -68.28 -0.66
N LEU A 131 67.61 -67.19 -0.67
CA LEU A 131 68.60 -66.88 0.38
C LEU A 131 67.97 -66.32 1.67
N ASN A 132 66.82 -65.64 1.60
CA ASN A 132 66.16 -65.03 2.76
C ASN A 132 64.99 -65.86 3.32
N ARG A 133 64.87 -67.13 2.91
CA ARG A 133 63.87 -68.04 3.49
C ARG A 133 64.35 -68.51 4.87
N ARG A 134 64.02 -67.72 5.90
CA ARG A 134 64.29 -68.09 7.30
C ARG A 134 63.55 -69.37 7.65
N ALA A 135 64.24 -70.30 8.32
CA ALA A 135 63.63 -71.53 8.84
C ALA A 135 62.42 -71.19 9.72
N SER A 136 61.31 -71.92 9.57
CA SER A 136 60.06 -71.59 10.25
C SER A 136 60.21 -71.74 11.78
N ASN A 137 59.70 -70.76 12.54
CA ASN A 137 59.73 -70.79 14.01
C ASN A 137 58.72 -71.79 14.62
N THR A 138 58.08 -72.64 13.82
CA THR A 138 57.06 -73.61 14.26
C THR A 138 57.62 -74.58 15.30
N ILE A 139 58.90 -74.95 15.20
CA ILE A 139 59.56 -75.86 16.16
C ILE A 139 59.54 -75.28 17.58
N TYR A 140 59.77 -73.97 17.75
CA TYR A 140 59.71 -73.36 19.09
C TYR A 140 58.30 -73.34 19.66
N TRP A 141 57.27 -73.17 18.83
CA TRP A 141 55.88 -73.21 19.28
C TRP A 141 55.47 -74.61 19.73
N VAL A 142 55.84 -75.65 18.99
CA VAL A 142 55.59 -77.04 19.38
C VAL A 142 56.32 -77.37 20.69
N VAL A 143 57.59 -76.97 20.81
CA VAL A 143 58.38 -77.20 22.03
C VAL A 143 57.86 -76.40 23.21
N ALA A 144 57.39 -75.17 22.99
CA ALA A 144 56.72 -74.39 24.03
C ALA A 144 55.47 -75.13 24.55
N LEU A 145 54.62 -75.66 23.66
CA LEU A 145 53.45 -76.44 24.04
C LEU A 145 53.81 -77.72 24.81
N VAL A 146 54.80 -78.47 24.33
CA VAL A 146 55.28 -79.69 25.00
C VAL A 146 55.88 -79.37 26.36
N SER A 147 56.67 -78.30 26.48
CA SER A 147 57.23 -77.86 27.76
C SER A 147 56.16 -77.44 28.76
N LEU A 148 55.10 -76.77 28.29
CA LEU A 148 53.98 -76.36 29.12
C LEU A 148 53.16 -77.57 29.57
N ALA A 149 52.90 -78.53 28.68
CA ALA A 149 52.27 -79.80 29.02
C ALA A 149 53.10 -80.61 30.03
N TRP A 150 54.44 -80.60 29.90
CA TRP A 150 55.34 -81.25 30.85
C TRP A 150 55.32 -80.60 32.23
N ILE A 151 55.39 -79.27 32.30
CA ILE A 151 55.31 -78.54 33.59
C ILE A 151 53.96 -78.78 34.25
N ALA A 152 52.86 -78.76 33.49
CA ALA A 152 51.53 -79.08 34.01
C ALA A 152 51.46 -80.51 34.55
N GLY A 153 52.02 -81.49 33.82
CA GLY A 153 52.12 -82.88 34.26
C GLY A 153 53.01 -83.05 35.50
N ALA A 154 54.17 -82.38 35.54
CA ALA A 154 55.07 -82.40 36.69
C ALA A 154 54.43 -81.76 37.92
N GLY A 155 53.68 -80.66 37.76
CA GLY A 155 52.90 -80.05 38.83
C GLY A 155 51.79 -80.96 39.35
N ALA A 156 51.08 -81.65 38.46
CA ALA A 156 50.06 -82.63 38.84
C ALA A 156 50.66 -83.82 39.60
N LEU A 157 51.82 -84.32 39.16
CA LEU A 157 52.53 -85.43 39.80
C LEU A 157 53.14 -85.00 41.15
N ALA A 158 53.63 -83.77 41.26
CA ALA A 158 54.07 -83.16 42.52
C ALA A 158 52.93 -83.09 43.54
N ASN A 159 51.74 -82.67 43.10
CA ASN A 159 50.56 -82.59 43.93
C ASN A 159 50.08 -83.97 44.40
N LEU A 160 50.26 -85.03 43.59
CA LEU A 160 49.92 -86.42 43.94
C LEU A 160 50.91 -87.04 44.93
N LEU A 161 52.22 -86.83 44.74
CA LEU A 161 53.25 -87.43 45.60
C LEU A 161 53.36 -86.76 46.98
N PHE A 162 53.28 -85.42 47.02
CA PHE A 162 53.59 -84.62 48.22
C PHE A 162 52.35 -83.94 48.82
N GLY A 163 51.17 -84.22 48.28
CA GLY A 163 49.88 -83.67 48.73
C GLY A 163 49.77 -82.14 48.60
N PRO A 164 48.73 -81.52 49.18
CA PRO A 164 48.53 -80.06 49.12
C PRO A 164 49.62 -79.23 49.82
N GLY A 165 50.54 -79.86 50.54
CA GLY A 165 51.58 -79.18 51.32
C GLY A 165 52.55 -78.34 50.48
N ILE A 166 52.78 -78.70 49.22
CA ILE A 166 53.61 -77.90 48.30
C ILE A 166 53.01 -76.53 47.99
N TRP A 167 51.69 -76.38 48.10
CA TRP A 167 50.97 -75.13 47.81
C TRP A 167 50.92 -74.16 49.00
N GLN A 168 51.31 -74.58 50.21
CA GLN A 168 51.38 -73.71 51.39
C GLN A 168 52.73 -73.01 51.57
N ILE A 169 53.69 -73.28 50.69
CA ILE A 169 55.03 -72.66 50.72
C ILE A 169 54.89 -71.20 50.28
N ARG A 170 54.94 -70.27 51.24
CA ARG A 170 54.79 -68.83 50.98
C ARG A 170 56.10 -68.06 50.98
N THR A 171 57.19 -68.63 51.48
CA THR A 171 58.50 -67.98 51.51
C THR A 171 59.58 -68.81 50.82
N PRO A 172 60.52 -68.17 50.10
CA PRO A 172 61.57 -68.88 49.36
C PRO A 172 62.49 -69.70 50.27
N GLY A 173 62.70 -69.26 51.52
CA GLY A 173 63.51 -70.01 52.49
C GLY A 173 62.94 -71.40 52.84
N GLN A 174 61.60 -71.53 52.86
CA GLN A 174 60.94 -72.81 53.14
C GLN A 174 61.11 -73.82 52.01
N PHE A 175 61.28 -73.35 50.77
CA PHE A 175 61.53 -74.19 49.60
C PHE A 175 62.91 -74.86 49.68
N PHE A 176 63.95 -74.10 50.04
CA PHE A 176 65.33 -74.62 50.14
C PHE A 176 65.57 -75.52 51.35
N ALA A 177 64.78 -75.40 52.42
CA ALA A 177 64.90 -76.25 53.61
C ALA A 177 64.48 -77.71 53.37
N ARG A 178 63.74 -77.99 52.29
CA ARG A 178 63.28 -79.35 51.94
C ARG A 178 64.01 -79.87 50.70
N PRO A 179 65.03 -80.72 50.84
CA PRO A 179 65.82 -81.20 49.71
C PRO A 179 64.99 -81.96 48.65
N GLU A 180 63.89 -82.59 49.06
CA GLU A 180 62.95 -83.28 48.15
C GLU A 180 62.34 -82.34 47.10
N LEU A 181 62.04 -81.08 47.47
CA LEU A 181 61.46 -80.10 46.57
C LEU A 181 62.48 -79.55 45.56
N ILE A 182 63.75 -79.49 45.96
CA ILE A 182 64.85 -79.13 45.05
C ILE A 182 64.97 -80.21 43.96
N GLY A 183 64.90 -81.50 44.35
CA GLY A 183 64.89 -82.61 43.41
C GLY A 183 63.72 -82.53 42.42
N LEU A 184 62.53 -82.16 42.89
CA LEU A 184 61.35 -82.00 42.02
C LEU A 184 61.47 -80.81 41.07
N ALA A 185 61.97 -79.67 41.54
CA ALA A 185 62.20 -78.52 40.67
C ALA A 185 63.25 -78.81 39.59
N ILE A 186 64.31 -79.54 39.94
CA ILE A 186 65.28 -80.03 38.95
C ILE A 186 64.58 -80.97 37.95
N ALA A 187 63.78 -81.93 38.43
CA ALA A 187 63.06 -82.86 37.57
C ALA A 187 62.01 -82.18 36.66
N ALA A 188 61.42 -81.06 37.09
CA ALA A 188 60.49 -80.28 36.28
C ALA A 188 61.19 -79.37 35.25
N ILE A 189 62.31 -78.73 35.64
CA ILE A 189 62.99 -77.72 34.82
C ILE A 189 63.99 -78.34 33.84
N LEU A 190 64.73 -79.38 34.25
CA LEU A 190 65.78 -79.98 33.43
C LEU A 190 65.25 -80.51 32.08
N PRO A 191 64.10 -81.21 32.00
CA PRO A 191 63.56 -81.67 30.72
C PRO A 191 63.13 -80.51 29.83
N VAL A 192 62.59 -79.43 30.40
CA VAL A 192 62.18 -78.24 29.65
C VAL A 192 63.39 -77.56 29.01
N LEU A 193 64.50 -77.43 29.75
CA LEU A 193 65.75 -76.92 29.21
C LEU A 193 66.29 -77.82 28.11
N LEU A 194 66.23 -79.14 28.27
CA LEU A 194 66.65 -80.09 27.24
C LEU A 194 65.79 -80.00 25.98
N PHE A 195 64.47 -79.88 26.10
CA PHE A 195 63.58 -79.70 24.94
C PHE A 195 63.95 -78.43 24.16
N TRP A 196 64.21 -77.32 24.87
CA TRP A 196 64.62 -76.07 24.24
C TRP A 196 66.02 -76.14 23.62
N ALA A 197 66.98 -76.81 24.26
CA ALA A 197 68.30 -77.04 23.71
C ALA A 197 68.23 -77.88 22.42
N PHE A 198 67.41 -78.92 22.41
CA PHE A 198 67.21 -79.77 21.23
C PHE A 198 66.49 -79.01 20.10
N ALA A 199 65.51 -78.18 20.44
CA ALA A 199 64.84 -77.29 19.49
C ALA A 199 65.81 -76.33 18.81
N ALA A 200 66.67 -75.68 19.61
CA ALA A 200 67.71 -74.80 19.11
C ALA A 200 68.71 -75.55 18.23
N MET A 201 69.09 -76.77 18.60
CA MET A 201 69.99 -77.60 17.81
C MET A 201 69.38 -78.02 16.47
N ILE A 202 68.11 -78.47 16.46
CA ILE A 202 67.40 -78.82 15.21
C ILE A 202 67.28 -77.61 14.29
N ARG A 203 66.93 -76.43 14.82
CA ARG A 203 66.88 -75.20 14.02
C ARG A 203 68.25 -74.87 13.43
N ARG A 204 69.30 -74.89 14.26
CA ARG A 204 70.68 -74.60 13.82
C ARG A 204 71.14 -75.61 12.76
N ALA A 205 70.76 -76.88 12.88
CA ALA A 205 71.05 -77.92 11.91
C ALA A 205 70.26 -77.74 10.59
N GLN A 206 69.01 -77.31 10.66
CA GLN A 206 68.21 -76.99 9.47
C GLN A 206 68.73 -75.74 8.74
N GLU A 207 69.15 -74.71 9.48
CA GLU A 207 69.85 -73.54 8.93
C GLU A 207 71.15 -73.96 8.23
N MET A 208 71.93 -74.87 8.83
CA MET A 208 73.13 -75.45 8.22
C MET A 208 72.84 -76.33 6.99
N ARG A 209 71.72 -77.06 6.96
CA ARG A 209 71.32 -77.89 5.80
C ARG A 209 70.92 -77.04 4.60
N ILE A 210 70.25 -75.90 4.82
CA ILE A 210 69.94 -74.92 3.77
C ILE A 210 71.21 -74.20 3.28
N ALA A 211 72.16 -73.93 4.18
CA ALA A 211 73.47 -73.38 3.83
C ALA A 211 74.38 -74.37 3.07
N ALA A 212 74.32 -75.66 3.40
CA ALA A 212 75.10 -76.70 2.71
C ALA A 212 74.60 -76.95 1.26
N GLN A 213 73.28 -76.88 1.02
CA GLN A 213 72.73 -76.98 -0.33
C GLN A 213 73.06 -75.76 -1.22
N SER A 214 73.40 -74.62 -0.63
CA SER A 214 73.91 -73.44 -1.35
C SER A 214 75.43 -73.40 -1.51
N MET A 215 76.18 -74.39 -0.97
CA MET A 215 77.63 -74.52 -1.17
C MET A 215 78.04 -75.51 -2.27
N THR A 216 77.19 -76.47 -2.66
CA THR A 216 77.50 -77.40 -3.76
C THR A 216 77.47 -76.73 -5.14
N GLU A 217 76.68 -75.66 -5.31
CA GLU A 217 76.66 -74.80 -6.51
C GLU A 217 77.93 -73.91 -6.61
N VAL A 218 78.55 -73.58 -5.46
CA VAL A 218 79.78 -72.77 -5.37
C VAL A 218 81.03 -73.65 -5.51
N ALA A 219 80.98 -74.91 -5.08
CA ALA A 219 82.08 -75.87 -5.26
C ALA A 219 82.34 -76.24 -6.73
N PHE A 220 81.32 -76.21 -7.60
CA PHE A 220 81.50 -76.36 -9.05
C PHE A 220 82.06 -75.10 -9.74
N ARG A 221 82.12 -73.95 -9.05
CA ARG A 221 82.73 -72.70 -9.56
C ARG A 221 84.16 -72.45 -9.06
N LEU A 222 84.78 -73.41 -8.38
CA LEU A 222 86.18 -73.34 -7.92
C LEU A 222 87.14 -74.23 -8.73
N THR A 223 86.68 -74.90 -9.78
CA THR A 223 87.51 -75.82 -10.60
C THR A 223 87.50 -75.53 -12.12
N GLU A 224 86.96 -74.41 -12.58
CA GLU A 224 87.23 -73.92 -13.94
C GLU A 224 88.22 -72.73 -13.93
N PRO A 225 89.40 -72.85 -14.59
CA PRO A 225 90.50 -71.91 -14.43
C PRO A 225 90.45 -70.69 -15.37
N GLU A 226 90.91 -69.56 -14.82
CA GLU A 226 91.65 -68.42 -15.42
C GLU A 226 91.18 -67.70 -16.70
N ASN A 227 90.13 -68.13 -17.42
CA ASN A 227 89.63 -67.40 -18.61
C ASN A 227 88.51 -66.38 -18.31
N ILE A 228 88.06 -66.25 -17.07
CA ILE A 228 86.91 -65.38 -16.70
C ILE A 228 87.34 -63.97 -16.25
N ALA A 229 88.63 -63.72 -16.01
CA ALA A 229 89.11 -62.40 -15.63
C ALA A 229 89.23 -61.42 -16.82
N GLN A 230 89.57 -61.90 -18.02
CA GLN A 230 89.54 -61.09 -19.25
C GLN A 230 88.11 -60.71 -19.65
N ASP A 231 87.17 -61.65 -19.53
CA ASP A 231 85.78 -61.42 -19.91
C ASP A 231 85.04 -60.52 -18.91
N ARG A 232 85.39 -60.55 -17.61
CA ARG A 232 84.81 -59.62 -16.62
C ARG A 232 85.28 -58.18 -16.83
N VAL A 233 86.51 -57.93 -17.28
CA VAL A 233 86.96 -56.57 -17.62
C VAL A 233 86.34 -56.11 -18.94
N MET A 234 86.19 -57.00 -19.93
CA MET A 234 85.50 -56.66 -21.19
C MET A 234 84.00 -56.43 -21.00
N MET A 235 83.33 -57.20 -20.13
CA MET A 235 81.91 -57.05 -19.79
C MET A 235 81.66 -55.89 -18.82
N ILE A 236 82.57 -55.56 -17.90
CA ILE A 236 82.46 -54.32 -17.10
C ILE A 236 82.74 -53.10 -17.98
N GLY A 237 83.69 -53.18 -18.92
CA GLY A 237 83.93 -52.13 -19.92
C GLY A 237 82.73 -51.90 -20.84
N GLN A 238 82.10 -52.96 -21.34
CA GLN A 238 80.87 -52.86 -22.14
C GLN A 238 79.64 -52.51 -21.31
N ALA A 239 79.52 -52.97 -20.06
CA ALA A 239 78.40 -52.64 -19.19
C ALA A 239 78.47 -51.21 -18.67
N VAL A 240 79.66 -50.70 -18.30
CA VAL A 240 79.84 -49.27 -17.96
C VAL A 240 79.63 -48.42 -19.20
N ARG A 241 80.13 -48.82 -20.38
CA ARG A 241 79.86 -48.09 -21.63
C ARG A 241 78.38 -48.11 -22.00
N ARG A 242 77.67 -49.20 -21.71
CA ARG A 242 76.23 -49.35 -21.95
C ARG A 242 75.38 -48.65 -20.88
N GLU A 243 75.82 -48.59 -19.63
CA GLU A 243 75.13 -47.86 -18.55
C GLU A 243 75.37 -46.35 -18.70
N VAL A 244 76.58 -45.92 -19.08
CA VAL A 244 76.88 -44.52 -19.44
C VAL A 244 76.22 -44.16 -20.77
N ALA A 245 76.08 -45.08 -21.73
CA ALA A 245 75.28 -44.83 -22.92
C ALA A 245 73.77 -44.81 -22.62
N ALA A 246 73.27 -45.62 -21.69
CA ALA A 246 71.87 -45.61 -21.27
C ALA A 246 71.54 -44.45 -20.33
N MET A 247 72.51 -43.97 -19.55
CA MET A 247 72.42 -42.76 -18.73
C MET A 247 72.62 -41.52 -19.61
N GLY A 248 73.46 -41.61 -20.64
CA GLY A 248 73.56 -40.62 -21.72
C GLY A 248 72.25 -40.51 -22.49
N GLU A 249 71.66 -41.62 -22.92
CA GLU A 249 70.34 -41.70 -23.55
C GLU A 249 69.23 -41.28 -22.58
N GLY A 250 69.36 -41.60 -21.28
CA GLY A 250 68.42 -41.19 -20.23
C GLY A 250 68.45 -39.69 -19.97
N ILE A 251 69.64 -39.08 -19.96
CA ILE A 251 69.86 -37.63 -19.86
C ILE A 251 69.41 -36.94 -21.16
N GLU A 252 69.76 -37.47 -22.33
CA GLU A 252 69.29 -36.95 -23.62
C GLU A 252 67.76 -37.03 -23.74
N ARG A 253 67.13 -38.07 -23.19
CA ARG A 253 65.67 -38.22 -23.18
C ARG A 253 64.97 -37.32 -22.16
N THR A 254 65.54 -37.11 -20.97
CA THR A 254 64.98 -36.14 -20.01
C THR A 254 65.24 -34.71 -20.45
N LEU A 255 66.36 -34.44 -21.11
CA LEU A 255 66.66 -33.17 -21.74
C LEU A 255 65.71 -32.91 -22.92
N ALA A 256 65.47 -33.91 -23.78
CA ALA A 256 64.47 -33.81 -24.85
C ALA A 256 63.05 -33.55 -24.30
N ARG A 257 62.67 -34.21 -23.20
CA ARG A 257 61.39 -33.93 -22.52
C ARG A 257 61.34 -32.57 -21.84
N ALA A 258 62.44 -32.14 -21.23
CA ALA A 258 62.52 -30.82 -20.63
C ALA A 258 62.39 -29.73 -21.70
N VAL A 259 63.03 -29.91 -22.86
CA VAL A 259 62.91 -29.03 -24.03
C VAL A 259 61.51 -29.09 -24.63
N GLU A 260 60.86 -30.26 -24.69
CA GLU A 260 59.47 -30.41 -25.13
C GLU A 260 58.50 -29.69 -24.17
N LEU A 261 58.70 -29.81 -22.86
CA LEU A 261 57.93 -29.09 -21.84
C LEU A 261 58.21 -27.59 -21.87
N GLU A 262 59.45 -27.16 -22.07
CA GLU A 262 59.81 -25.76 -22.24
C GLU A 262 59.13 -25.16 -23.47
N THR A 263 59.10 -25.91 -24.57
CA THR A 263 58.41 -25.52 -25.81
C THR A 263 56.89 -25.46 -25.59
N LEU A 264 56.32 -26.43 -24.87
CA LEU A 264 54.90 -26.46 -24.54
C LEU A 264 54.51 -25.31 -23.61
N VAL A 265 55.29 -25.06 -22.56
CA VAL A 265 55.08 -23.92 -21.65
C VAL A 265 55.25 -22.62 -22.41
N HIS A 266 56.25 -22.46 -23.28
CA HIS A 266 56.35 -21.29 -24.14
C HIS A 266 55.14 -21.14 -25.08
N SER A 267 54.63 -22.24 -25.63
CA SER A 267 53.43 -22.19 -26.48
C SER A 267 52.18 -21.81 -25.69
N GLU A 268 52.02 -22.32 -24.47
CA GLU A 268 50.91 -22.02 -23.58
C GLU A 268 51.00 -20.58 -23.07
N VAL A 269 52.18 -20.12 -22.68
CA VAL A 269 52.44 -18.73 -22.29
C VAL A 269 52.17 -17.80 -23.47
N ASN A 270 52.64 -18.11 -24.67
CA ASN A 270 52.34 -17.32 -25.87
C ASN A 270 50.83 -17.29 -26.19
N GLN A 271 50.11 -18.40 -25.98
CA GLN A 271 48.67 -18.46 -26.16
C GLN A 271 47.94 -17.61 -25.10
N ILE A 272 48.40 -17.66 -23.86
CA ILE A 272 47.90 -16.84 -22.76
C ILE A 272 48.15 -15.36 -23.03
N GLU A 273 49.38 -14.96 -23.36
CA GLU A 273 49.75 -13.59 -23.72
C GLU A 273 48.93 -13.06 -24.88
N ARG A 274 48.73 -13.88 -25.91
CA ARG A 274 47.86 -13.53 -27.04
C ARG A 274 46.42 -13.35 -26.60
N SER A 275 45.87 -14.24 -25.78
CA SER A 275 44.49 -14.13 -25.29
C SER A 275 44.30 -12.93 -24.35
N TYR A 276 45.30 -12.58 -23.54
CA TYR A 276 45.28 -11.39 -22.69
C TYR A 276 45.37 -10.11 -23.53
N SER A 277 46.25 -10.08 -24.55
CA SER A 277 46.34 -8.95 -25.47
C SER A 277 45.03 -8.75 -26.27
N GLU A 278 44.42 -9.85 -26.71
CA GLU A 278 43.11 -9.81 -27.38
C GLU A 278 42.00 -9.35 -26.43
N ASN A 279 41.98 -9.86 -25.19
CA ASN A 279 41.02 -9.43 -24.18
C ASN A 279 41.22 -7.97 -23.78
N GLU A 280 42.46 -7.48 -23.66
CA GLU A 280 42.76 -6.07 -23.42
C GLU A 280 42.23 -5.20 -24.55
N SER A 281 42.48 -5.58 -25.81
CA SER A 281 41.94 -4.87 -26.97
C SER A 281 40.41 -4.84 -26.96
N ARG A 282 39.75 -5.94 -26.55
CA ARG A 282 38.30 -6.03 -26.44
C ARG A 282 37.73 -5.18 -25.30
N ILE A 283 38.41 -5.16 -24.15
CA ILE A 283 38.01 -4.32 -23.02
C ILE A 283 38.18 -2.85 -23.40
N ARG A 284 39.28 -2.46 -24.04
CA ARG A 284 39.49 -1.09 -24.53
C ARG A 284 38.41 -0.67 -25.52
N SER A 285 38.05 -1.52 -26.48
CA SER A 285 36.97 -1.19 -27.43
C SER A 285 35.60 -1.12 -26.77
N LEU A 286 35.32 -1.96 -25.76
CA LEU A 286 34.07 -1.88 -25.00
C LEU A 286 34.02 -0.61 -24.15
N VAL A 287 35.12 -0.23 -23.49
CA VAL A 287 35.21 1.00 -22.69
C VAL A 287 35.05 2.24 -23.57
N ASP A 288 35.68 2.26 -24.75
CA ASP A 288 35.49 3.33 -25.74
C ASP A 288 34.05 3.39 -26.25
N GLY A 289 33.46 2.22 -26.55
CA GLY A 289 32.05 2.09 -26.89
C GLY A 289 31.11 2.65 -25.81
N LEU A 290 31.31 2.26 -24.53
CA LEU A 290 30.56 2.77 -23.39
C LEU A 290 30.79 4.27 -23.17
N GLY A 291 32.00 4.77 -23.42
CA GLY A 291 32.31 6.20 -23.38
C GLY A 291 31.50 6.97 -24.42
N SER A 292 31.47 6.47 -25.66
CA SER A 292 30.70 7.06 -26.76
C SER A 292 29.18 6.99 -26.51
N GLU A 293 28.68 5.88 -25.96
CA GLU A 293 27.27 5.70 -25.62
C GLU A 293 26.88 6.64 -24.48
N ARG A 294 27.70 6.75 -23.44
CA ARG A 294 27.49 7.71 -22.33
C ARG A 294 27.42 9.15 -22.86
N GLU A 295 28.35 9.55 -23.72
CA GLU A 295 28.36 10.89 -24.30
C GLU A 295 27.12 11.15 -25.15
N ALA A 296 26.68 10.15 -25.93
CA ALA A 296 25.43 10.22 -26.68
C ALA A 296 24.20 10.35 -25.77
N VAL A 297 24.15 9.63 -24.64
CA VAL A 297 23.07 9.75 -23.65
C VAL A 297 23.08 11.12 -22.99
N VAL A 298 24.24 11.64 -22.58
CA VAL A 298 24.35 12.99 -21.98
C VAL A 298 23.92 14.05 -22.98
N THR A 299 24.39 13.97 -24.23
CA THR A 299 23.98 14.88 -25.30
C THR A 299 22.46 14.79 -25.56
N HIS A 300 21.89 13.58 -25.53
CA HIS A 300 20.45 13.40 -25.70
C HIS A 300 19.67 14.01 -24.52
N ALA A 301 20.12 13.81 -23.29
CA ALA A 301 19.53 14.40 -22.09
C ALA A 301 19.59 15.93 -22.14
N GLU A 302 20.71 16.51 -22.58
CA GLU A 302 20.86 17.94 -22.73
C GLU A 302 19.91 18.51 -23.77
N ARG A 303 19.77 17.83 -24.91
CA ARG A 303 18.81 18.20 -25.96
C ARG A 303 17.36 18.10 -25.48
N VAL A 304 17.03 17.06 -24.71
CA VAL A 304 15.70 16.92 -24.08
C VAL A 304 15.47 18.04 -23.09
N ARG A 305 16.45 18.36 -22.23
CA ARG A 305 16.37 19.47 -21.27
C ARG A 305 16.11 20.79 -21.98
N ALA A 306 16.91 21.11 -23.02
CA ALA A 306 16.72 22.31 -23.83
C ALA A 306 15.34 22.36 -24.49
N SER A 307 14.85 21.23 -25.01
CA SER A 307 13.52 21.14 -25.61
C SER A 307 12.40 21.37 -24.58
N ILE A 308 12.54 20.82 -23.37
CA ILE A 308 11.56 21.00 -22.29
C ILE A 308 11.57 22.45 -21.82
N THR A 309 12.73 23.07 -21.62
CA THR A 309 12.83 24.48 -21.24
C THR A 309 12.23 25.38 -22.31
N GLY A 310 12.50 25.14 -23.59
CA GLY A 310 11.90 25.89 -24.69
C GLY A 310 10.37 25.74 -24.77
N ALA A 311 9.87 24.52 -24.59
CA ALA A 311 8.42 24.26 -24.53
C ALA A 311 7.77 24.93 -23.31
N HIS A 312 8.46 24.95 -22.16
CA HIS A 312 7.97 25.57 -20.93
C HIS A 312 7.86 27.10 -21.05
N GLU A 313 8.86 27.76 -21.64
CA GLU A 313 8.77 29.21 -21.91
C GLU A 313 7.66 29.51 -22.92
N THR A 314 7.54 28.72 -23.99
CA THR A 314 6.44 28.88 -24.97
C THR A 314 5.07 28.74 -24.29
N LEU A 315 4.90 27.72 -23.45
CA LEU A 315 3.66 27.49 -22.72
C LEU A 315 3.35 28.64 -21.74
N LYS A 316 4.37 29.15 -21.05
CA LYS A 316 4.22 30.29 -20.15
C LYS A 316 3.76 31.55 -20.89
N ASP A 317 4.34 31.82 -22.07
CA ASP A 317 3.93 32.94 -22.93
C ASP A 317 2.51 32.75 -23.46
N GLU A 318 2.15 31.55 -23.91
CA GLU A 318 0.80 31.22 -24.37
C GLU A 318 -0.26 31.35 -23.25
N ILE A 319 0.05 30.86 -22.05
CA ILE A 319 -0.82 31.01 -20.87
C ILE A 319 -0.94 32.47 -20.47
N GLY A 320 0.15 33.24 -20.52
CA GLY A 320 0.14 34.69 -20.27
C GLY A 320 -0.78 35.42 -21.24
N ALA A 321 -0.62 35.18 -22.54
CA ALA A 321 -1.46 35.77 -23.58
C ALA A 321 -2.94 35.36 -23.44
N ALA A 322 -3.23 34.08 -23.18
CA ALA A 322 -4.59 33.61 -22.93
C ALA A 322 -5.20 34.28 -21.70
N SER A 323 -4.42 34.47 -20.62
CA SER A 323 -4.87 35.13 -19.39
C SER A 323 -5.20 36.60 -19.63
N ASP A 324 -4.40 37.32 -20.43
CA ASP A 324 -4.69 38.70 -20.82
C ASP A 324 -5.97 38.81 -21.64
N ILE A 325 -6.17 37.93 -22.63
CA ILE A 325 -7.41 37.87 -23.42
C ILE A 325 -8.63 37.61 -22.53
N ILE A 326 -8.53 36.68 -21.57
CA ILE A 326 -9.60 36.38 -20.62
C ILE A 326 -9.88 37.62 -19.75
N ARG A 327 -8.83 38.26 -19.22
CA ARG A 327 -8.96 39.47 -18.40
C ARG A 327 -9.66 40.59 -19.15
N ASP A 328 -9.26 40.87 -20.39
CA ASP A 328 -9.88 41.89 -21.23
C ASP A 328 -11.34 41.54 -21.57
N SER A 329 -11.62 40.27 -21.86
CA SER A 329 -12.99 39.80 -22.12
C SER A 329 -13.90 40.00 -20.90
N ILE A 330 -13.39 39.71 -19.70
CA ILE A 330 -14.12 39.92 -18.43
C ILE A 330 -14.34 41.41 -18.18
N LEU A 331 -13.33 42.27 -18.37
CA LEU A 331 -13.48 43.72 -18.20
C LEU A 331 -14.50 44.32 -19.17
N ASN A 332 -14.47 43.90 -20.43
CA ASN A 332 -15.44 44.32 -21.44
C ASN A 332 -16.86 43.83 -21.09
N ALA A 333 -17.01 42.56 -20.70
CA ALA A 333 -18.29 42.02 -20.27
C ALA A 333 -18.85 42.75 -19.03
N SER A 334 -18.00 43.06 -18.05
CA SER A 334 -18.38 43.81 -16.85
C SER A 334 -18.83 45.24 -17.19
N THR A 335 -18.10 45.91 -18.09
CA THR A 335 -18.46 47.25 -18.57
C THR A 335 -19.80 47.23 -19.30
N ASN A 336 -20.00 46.27 -20.22
CA ASN A 336 -21.26 46.11 -20.94
C ASN A 336 -22.43 45.79 -20.01
N LEU A 337 -22.21 44.93 -19.01
CA LEU A 337 -23.22 44.60 -18.01
C LEU A 337 -23.57 45.83 -17.17
N SER A 338 -22.58 46.61 -16.74
CA SER A 338 -22.79 47.84 -16.00
C SER A 338 -23.61 48.84 -16.82
N MET A 339 -23.26 49.07 -18.08
CA MET A 339 -24.05 49.94 -18.98
C MET A 339 -25.47 49.42 -19.16
N THR A 340 -25.65 48.11 -19.33
CA THR A 340 -26.98 47.49 -19.48
C THR A 340 -27.82 47.66 -18.23
N ILE A 341 -27.23 47.47 -17.04
CA ILE A 341 -27.89 47.66 -15.75
C ILE A 341 -28.27 49.13 -15.56
N THR A 342 -27.37 50.07 -15.85
CA THR A 342 -27.66 51.51 -15.74
C THR A 342 -28.80 51.91 -16.69
N ASN A 343 -28.73 51.55 -17.97
CA ASN A 343 -29.76 51.87 -18.95
C ASN A 343 -31.12 51.22 -18.61
N SER A 344 -31.09 49.97 -18.16
CA SER A 344 -32.31 49.27 -17.71
C SER A 344 -32.88 49.89 -16.44
N GLY A 345 -32.01 50.37 -15.54
CA GLY A 345 -32.37 51.10 -14.33
C GLY A 345 -33.06 52.42 -14.65
N ASP A 346 -32.50 53.22 -15.57
CA ASP A 346 -33.10 54.47 -16.03
C ASP A 346 -34.46 54.22 -16.67
N THR A 347 -34.56 53.21 -17.55
CA THR A 347 -35.83 52.81 -18.18
C THR A 347 -36.88 52.37 -17.15
N LEU A 348 -36.46 51.66 -16.10
CA LEU A 348 -37.35 51.24 -15.02
C LEU A 348 -37.85 52.44 -14.21
N ILE A 349 -36.98 53.39 -13.89
CA ILE A 349 -37.33 54.63 -13.19
C ILE A 349 -38.35 55.43 -14.00
N ASP A 350 -38.13 55.58 -15.31
CA ASP A 350 -39.07 56.28 -16.21
C ASP A 350 -40.44 55.60 -16.24
N ARG A 351 -40.47 54.27 -16.35
CA ARG A 351 -41.72 53.49 -16.31
C ARG A 351 -42.44 53.60 -14.97
N ILE A 352 -41.71 53.59 -13.86
CA ILE A 352 -42.28 53.78 -12.53
C ILE A 352 -42.88 55.18 -12.41
N ASN A 353 -42.16 56.24 -12.80
CA ASN A 353 -42.67 57.61 -12.79
C ASN A 353 -43.93 57.76 -13.63
N GLN A 354 -43.95 57.20 -14.84
CA GLN A 354 -45.14 57.21 -15.70
C GLN A 354 -46.31 56.46 -15.06
N SER A 355 -46.05 55.28 -14.47
CA SER A 355 -47.07 54.53 -13.75
C SER A 355 -47.59 55.31 -12.54
N SER A 356 -46.72 55.98 -11.79
CA SER A 356 -47.13 56.81 -10.64
C SER A 356 -48.02 57.96 -11.07
N LEU A 357 -47.68 58.68 -12.15
CA LEU A 357 -48.53 59.75 -12.70
C LEU A 357 -49.91 59.23 -13.10
N SER A 358 -49.98 58.12 -13.84
CA SER A 358 -51.27 57.53 -14.22
C SER A 358 -52.10 57.02 -13.03
N ILE A 359 -51.45 56.53 -11.95
CA ILE A 359 -52.12 56.20 -10.70
C ILE A 359 -52.67 57.47 -10.04
N PHE A 360 -51.89 58.56 -9.99
CA PHE A 360 -52.35 59.84 -9.45
C PHE A 360 -53.59 60.36 -10.20
N ASP A 361 -53.55 60.39 -11.54
CA ASP A 361 -54.67 60.83 -12.37
C ASP A 361 -55.93 59.97 -12.13
N SER A 362 -55.76 58.65 -12.01
CA SER A 362 -56.86 57.71 -11.74
C SER A 362 -57.45 57.89 -10.34
N VAL A 363 -56.61 58.16 -9.34
CA VAL A 363 -57.05 58.45 -7.97
C VAL A 363 -57.77 59.80 -7.92
N GLU A 364 -57.26 60.83 -8.58
CA GLU A 364 -57.87 62.16 -8.66
C GLU A 364 -59.27 62.08 -9.32
N GLY A 365 -59.39 61.41 -10.47
CA GLY A 365 -60.69 61.22 -11.13
C GLY A 365 -61.69 60.41 -10.30
N ARG A 366 -61.23 59.42 -9.51
CA ARG A 366 -62.09 58.70 -8.56
C ARG A 366 -62.56 59.58 -7.41
N LEU A 367 -61.69 60.44 -6.88
CA LEU A 367 -62.04 61.38 -5.80
C LEU A 367 -63.05 62.43 -6.28
N GLU A 368 -62.90 62.94 -7.49
CA GLU A 368 -63.86 63.84 -8.12
C GLU A 368 -65.22 63.15 -8.29
N SER A 369 -65.25 61.93 -8.84
CA SER A 369 -66.50 61.16 -8.97
C SER A 369 -67.17 60.84 -7.63
N ILE A 370 -66.38 60.57 -6.58
CA ILE A 370 -66.91 60.38 -5.22
C ILE A 370 -67.51 61.69 -4.70
N THR A 371 -66.85 62.82 -4.95
CA THR A 371 -67.31 64.15 -4.52
C THR A 371 -68.62 64.51 -5.19
N ASP A 372 -68.76 64.30 -6.50
CA ASP A 372 -70.00 64.53 -7.25
C ASP A 372 -71.15 63.66 -6.76
N ARG A 373 -70.87 62.36 -6.54
CA ARG A 373 -71.86 61.42 -5.99
C ARG A 373 -72.27 61.81 -4.58
N LEU A 374 -71.34 62.28 -3.75
CA LEU A 374 -71.62 62.74 -2.40
C LEU A 374 -72.45 64.02 -2.40
N SER A 375 -72.15 64.97 -3.29
CA SER A 375 -72.95 66.20 -3.46
C SER A 375 -74.37 65.87 -3.89
N THR A 376 -74.52 65.04 -4.95
CA THR A 376 -75.83 64.61 -5.47
C THR A 376 -76.63 63.84 -4.41
N SER A 377 -75.97 62.92 -3.69
CA SER A 377 -76.63 62.17 -2.61
C SER A 377 -76.99 63.07 -1.43
N GLY A 378 -76.18 64.08 -1.13
CA GLY A 378 -76.43 65.09 -0.11
C GLY A 378 -77.65 65.95 -0.43
N GLU A 379 -77.79 66.40 -1.67
CA GLU A 379 -78.97 67.14 -2.14
C GLU A 379 -80.24 66.27 -2.12
N ALA A 380 -80.15 65.03 -2.60
CA ALA A 380 -81.27 64.08 -2.54
C ALA A 380 -81.70 63.80 -1.09
N PHE A 381 -80.73 63.64 -0.18
CA PHE A 381 -81.00 63.45 1.25
C PHE A 381 -81.64 64.69 1.88
N ALA A 382 -81.17 65.90 1.56
CA ALA A 382 -81.76 67.15 2.03
C ALA A 382 -83.21 67.31 1.54
N SER A 383 -83.50 67.03 0.26
CA SER A 383 -84.85 67.07 -0.29
C SER A 383 -85.81 66.06 0.37
N LEU A 384 -85.32 64.84 0.64
CA LEU A 384 -86.09 63.83 1.38
C LEU A 384 -86.34 64.26 2.83
N LEU A 385 -85.37 64.91 3.48
CA LEU A 385 -85.55 65.47 4.81
C LEU A 385 -86.59 66.59 4.81
N ASP A 386 -86.53 67.54 3.88
CA ASP A 386 -87.53 68.62 3.76
C ASP A 386 -88.93 68.05 3.52
N THR A 387 -89.06 67.06 2.65
CA THR A 387 -90.34 66.37 2.40
C THR A 387 -90.87 65.70 3.67
N ARG A 388 -90.00 65.03 4.43
CA ARG A 388 -90.39 64.38 5.70
C ARG A 388 -90.76 65.41 6.77
N ILE A 389 -90.04 66.52 6.87
CA ILE A 389 -90.33 67.60 7.81
C ILE A 389 -91.69 68.21 7.46
N ALA A 390 -91.94 68.55 6.19
CA ALA A 390 -93.22 69.10 5.75
C ALA A 390 -94.39 68.16 6.02
N LYS A 391 -94.22 66.86 5.71
CA LYS A 391 -95.25 65.84 5.99
C LYS A 391 -95.47 65.66 7.49
N LEU A 392 -94.40 65.68 8.28
CA LEU A 392 -94.50 65.61 9.74
C LEU A 392 -95.30 66.80 10.27
N THR A 393 -94.96 68.04 9.87
CA THR A 393 -95.69 69.25 10.24
C THR A 393 -97.17 69.17 9.86
N ASP A 394 -97.50 68.76 8.63
CA ASP A 394 -98.90 68.62 8.18
C ASP A 394 -99.66 67.58 9.02
N THR A 395 -99.06 66.42 9.29
CA THR A 395 -99.68 65.40 10.15
C THR A 395 -99.85 65.88 11.60
N THR A 396 -98.91 66.67 12.12
CA THR A 396 -98.99 67.26 13.46
C THR A 396 -100.07 68.34 13.53
N ASP A 397 -100.21 69.19 12.51
CA ASP A 397 -101.29 70.18 12.43
C ASP A 397 -102.66 69.52 12.30
N GLY A 398 -102.78 68.48 11.48
CA GLY A 398 -103.99 67.67 11.36
C GLY A 398 -104.40 67.02 12.68
N LEU A 399 -103.43 66.43 13.40
CA LEU A 399 -103.65 65.86 14.73
C LEU A 399 -104.08 66.94 15.74
N THR A 400 -103.47 68.13 15.70
CA THR A 400 -103.79 69.24 16.60
C THR A 400 -105.20 69.78 16.35
N ARG A 401 -105.64 69.90 15.08
CA ARG A 401 -107.02 70.29 14.74
C ARG A 401 -108.03 69.24 15.20
N SER A 402 -107.79 67.97 14.89
CA SER A 402 -108.66 66.87 15.35
C SER A 402 -108.75 66.82 16.87
N LEU A 403 -107.65 67.06 17.59
CA LEU A 403 -107.66 67.16 19.05
C LEU A 403 -108.48 68.37 19.53
N THR A 404 -108.37 69.51 18.86
CA THR A 404 -109.13 70.72 19.17
C THR A 404 -110.63 70.49 18.96
N ASP A 405 -111.03 69.89 17.84
CA ASP A 405 -112.44 69.57 17.54
C ASP A 405 -113.02 68.60 18.57
N LEU A 406 -112.27 67.54 18.93
CA LEU A 406 -112.68 66.59 19.98
C LEU A 406 -112.83 67.27 21.34
N LEU A 407 -111.97 68.23 21.66
CA LEU A 407 -112.07 69.01 22.89
C LEU A 407 -113.26 69.97 22.86
N ASP A 408 -113.56 70.60 21.72
CA ASP A 408 -114.71 71.51 21.56
C ASP A 408 -116.04 70.74 21.64
N ASP A 409 -116.17 69.62 20.93
CA ASP A 409 -117.34 68.72 20.99
C ASP A 409 -117.59 68.25 22.43
N ARG A 410 -116.53 67.83 23.12
CA ARG A 410 -116.62 67.40 24.53
C ARG A 410 -117.02 68.55 25.44
N THR A 411 -116.52 69.76 25.19
CA THR A 411 -116.86 70.96 25.96
C THR A 411 -118.32 71.38 25.72
N SER A 412 -118.77 71.41 24.47
CA SER A 412 -120.17 71.68 24.10
C SER A 412 -121.13 70.64 24.69
N GLY A 413 -120.75 69.35 24.63
CA GLY A 413 -121.49 68.27 25.29
C GLY A 413 -121.61 68.47 26.80
N MET A 414 -120.52 68.87 27.47
CA MET A 414 -120.54 69.24 28.89
C MET A 414 -121.45 70.44 29.18
N VAL A 415 -121.40 71.50 28.36
CA VAL A 415 -122.28 72.68 28.50
C VAL A 415 -123.75 72.32 28.30
N SER A 416 -124.07 71.46 27.32
CA SER A 416 -125.43 70.99 27.06
C SER A 416 -125.98 70.13 28.21
N LEU A 417 -125.18 69.18 28.71
CA LEU A 417 -125.53 68.38 29.89
C LEU A 417 -125.75 69.26 31.12
N LEU A 418 -124.88 70.25 31.34
CA LEU A 418 -125.01 71.19 32.45
C LEU A 418 -126.24 72.09 32.30
N GLY A 419 -126.52 72.58 31.09
CA GLY A 419 -127.72 73.38 30.80
C GLY A 419 -129.02 72.58 30.86
N GLY A 420 -128.98 71.28 30.55
CA GLY A 420 -130.07 70.34 30.77
C GLY A 420 -130.32 70.13 32.26
N ALA A 421 -129.26 69.83 33.03
CA ALA A 421 -129.33 69.70 34.48
C ALA A 421 -129.86 70.98 35.15
N ALA A 422 -129.42 72.16 34.72
CA ALA A 422 -129.92 73.44 35.23
C ALA A 422 -131.42 73.65 34.94
N ARG A 423 -131.90 73.28 33.74
CA ARG A 423 -133.33 73.35 33.40
C ARG A 423 -134.17 72.36 34.21
N THR A 424 -133.70 71.13 34.37
CA THR A 424 -134.36 70.14 35.23
C THR A 424 -134.45 70.65 36.66
N LEU A 425 -133.36 71.17 37.22
CA LEU A 425 -133.35 71.81 38.55
C LEU A 425 -134.36 72.96 38.62
N ASN A 426 -134.42 73.84 37.62
CA ASN A 426 -135.38 74.93 37.60
C ASN A 426 -136.84 74.43 37.57
N SER A 427 -137.13 73.39 36.79
CA SER A 427 -138.46 72.77 36.74
C SER A 427 -138.84 72.09 38.06
N GLU A 428 -137.91 71.44 38.74
CA GLU A 428 -138.13 70.88 40.07
C GLU A 428 -138.38 71.98 41.10
N PHE A 429 -137.65 73.11 41.01
CA PHE A 429 -137.91 74.28 41.83
C PHE A 429 -139.29 74.88 41.58
N GLU A 430 -139.70 75.02 40.31
CA GLU A 430 -141.03 75.55 39.95
C GLU A 430 -142.16 74.64 40.44
N ALA A 431 -142.03 73.33 40.25
CA ALA A 431 -142.98 72.35 40.78
C ALA A 431 -143.03 72.38 42.32
N SER A 432 -141.88 72.53 42.97
CA SER A 432 -141.82 72.70 44.42
C SER A 432 -142.51 74.00 44.86
N LEU A 433 -142.35 75.10 44.11
CA LEU A 433 -142.99 76.38 44.40
C LEU A 433 -144.51 76.33 44.18
N ASP A 434 -145.00 75.72 43.10
CA ASP A 434 -146.42 75.50 42.85
C ASP A 434 -147.05 74.60 43.93
N GLY A 435 -146.33 73.55 44.34
CA GLY A 435 -146.73 72.72 45.48
C GLY A 435 -146.82 73.50 46.79
N ILE A 436 -145.88 74.42 47.04
CA ILE A 436 -145.92 75.33 48.19
C ILE A 436 -147.12 76.30 48.06
N GLU A 437 -147.33 76.92 46.91
CA GLU A 437 -148.44 77.84 46.64
C GLU A 437 -149.78 77.16 46.86
N ARG A 438 -149.98 75.97 46.30
CA ARG A 438 -151.20 75.17 46.48
C ARG A 438 -151.42 74.84 47.95
N THR A 439 -150.37 74.42 48.68
CA THR A 439 -150.47 74.16 50.12
C THR A 439 -150.84 75.43 50.90
N LEU A 440 -150.28 76.58 50.52
CA LEU A 440 -150.62 77.88 51.09
C LEU A 440 -152.07 78.28 50.78
N ALA A 441 -152.55 78.07 49.55
CA ALA A 441 -153.90 78.37 49.12
C ALA A 441 -154.93 77.48 49.83
N GLU A 442 -154.68 76.17 49.92
CA GLU A 442 -155.52 75.23 50.68
C GLU A 442 -155.58 75.62 52.16
N ARG A 443 -154.44 75.93 52.79
CA ARG A 443 -154.39 76.43 54.17
C ARG A 443 -155.07 77.78 54.32
N GLY A 444 -154.91 78.69 53.37
CA GLY A 444 -155.55 80.01 53.35
C GLY A 444 -157.07 79.91 53.23
N GLN A 445 -157.57 79.07 52.34
CA GLN A 445 -159.00 78.79 52.19
C GLN A 445 -159.58 78.11 53.44
N ALA A 446 -158.85 77.16 54.04
CA ALA A 446 -159.23 76.56 55.32
C ALA A 446 -159.29 77.62 56.44
N LEU A 447 -158.33 78.54 56.48
CA LEU A 447 -158.30 79.67 57.42
C LEU A 447 -159.49 80.62 57.22
N ILE A 448 -159.82 80.95 55.97
CA ILE A 448 -161.00 81.77 55.62
C ILE A 448 -162.29 81.05 56.01
N SER A 449 -162.40 79.75 55.71
CA SER A 449 -163.56 78.94 56.12
C SER A 449 -163.72 78.95 57.63
N GLU A 450 -162.64 78.77 58.40
CA GLU A 450 -162.67 78.84 59.86
C GLU A 450 -163.06 80.24 60.34
N PHE A 451 -162.53 81.31 59.73
CA PHE A 451 -162.95 82.68 60.04
C PHE A 451 -164.43 82.92 59.75
N GLN A 452 -164.95 82.41 58.63
CA GLN A 452 -166.35 82.55 58.25
C GLN A 452 -167.26 81.78 59.21
N THR A 453 -166.88 80.55 59.59
CA THR A 453 -167.58 79.79 60.63
C THR A 453 -167.56 80.53 61.97
N ARG A 454 -166.43 81.13 62.37
CA ARG A 454 -166.37 81.94 63.60
C ARG A 454 -167.19 83.22 63.49
N ALA A 455 -167.23 83.86 62.33
CA ALA A 455 -168.03 85.06 62.09
C ALA A 455 -169.54 84.76 62.11
N GLU A 456 -170.00 83.67 61.49
CA GLU A 456 -171.39 83.21 61.58
C GLU A 456 -171.77 82.80 63.00
N ALA A 457 -170.87 82.12 63.73
CA ALA A 457 -171.08 81.81 65.15
C ALA A 457 -171.19 83.09 66.00
N LEU A 458 -170.39 84.12 65.68
CA LEU A 458 -170.46 85.43 66.33
C LEU A 458 -171.78 86.14 66.00
N ASP A 459 -172.20 86.16 64.73
CA ASP A 459 -173.43 86.81 64.27
C ASP A 459 -174.68 86.14 64.87
N THR A 460 -174.69 84.81 64.92
CA THR A 460 -175.74 84.02 65.59
C THR A 460 -175.76 84.28 67.09
N GLY A 461 -174.58 84.45 67.71
CA GLY A 461 -174.45 84.87 69.10
C GLY A 461 -175.05 86.26 69.35
N THR A 462 -174.79 87.22 68.47
CA THR A 462 -175.36 88.58 68.57
C THR A 462 -176.86 88.62 68.30
N GLN A 463 -177.39 87.83 67.37
CA GLN A 463 -178.83 87.74 67.12
C GLN A 463 -179.59 87.10 68.30
N LYS A 464 -179.03 86.07 68.95
CA LYS A 464 -179.62 85.50 70.18
C LYS A 464 -179.62 86.48 71.35
N LEU A 465 -178.62 87.36 71.43
CA LEU A 465 -178.57 88.40 72.46
C LEU A 465 -179.65 89.48 72.24
N ASN A 466 -179.91 89.83 70.98
CA ASN A 466 -180.85 90.90 70.61
C ASN A 466 -182.34 90.47 70.68
N ALA A 467 -182.61 89.17 70.71
CA ALA A 467 -183.96 88.63 70.95
C ALA A 467 -184.28 88.42 72.44
N ALA A 468 -183.31 88.63 73.34
CA ALA A 468 -183.42 88.41 74.78
C ALA A 468 -183.45 89.71 75.61
N LEU A 469 -183.47 90.88 74.95
CA LEU A 469 -183.64 92.23 75.50
C LEU A 469 -184.86 92.88 74.84
#